data_AF-C0XSP1-F1
#
_entry.id   AF-C0XSP1-F1
#
_cell.length_a   1.000
_cell.length_b   1.000
_cell.length_c   1.000
_cell.angle_alpha   90.00
_cell.angle_beta   90.00
_cell.angle_gamma   90.00
#
_symmetry.space_group_name_H-M   'P 1'
#
loop_
_entity.id
_entity.type
_entity.pdbx_description
1 polymer ?
#
loop_
_entity_poly.entity_id
_entity_poly.type
_entity_poly.pdbx_seq_one_letter_code
_entity_poly.pdbx_strand_id
1 'polypeptide(L)' 'MRIGMVCPYSFDEPGGVQAHILDLAGVLRGDGHDVRVLGPA' A
#
# COMPACT_ATOMS: atom_id res chain seq x y z
N MET A 1 13.18 -5.12 -5.52
CA MET A 1 13.35 -5.62 -4.12
C MET A 1 12.03 -6.23 -3.63
N ARG A 2 12.03 -6.92 -2.48
CA ARG A 2 10.80 -7.35 -1.79
C ARG A 2 10.45 -6.37 -0.68
N ILE A 3 9.25 -5.82 -0.69
CA ILE A 3 8.80 -4.75 0.23
C ILE A 3 7.46 -5.13 0.85
N GLY A 4 7.41 -5.14 2.19
CA GLY A 4 6.17 -5.26 2.95
C GLY A 4 5.76 -3.90 3.51
N MET A 5 4.53 -3.49 3.25
CA MET A 5 3.92 -2.26 3.79
C MET A 5 2.75 -2.61 4.69
N VAL A 6 2.56 -1.82 5.75
CA VAL A 6 1.43 -1.97 6.67
C VAL A 6 0.63 -0.67 6.68
N CYS A 7 -0.66 -0.77 6.38
CA CYS A 7 -1.62 0.32 6.58
C CYS A 7 -2.36 0.09 7.90
N PRO A 8 -2.37 1.05 8.84
CA PRO A 8 -3.10 0.90 10.10
C PRO A 8 -4.60 1.17 9.98
N TYR A 9 -5.08 1.59 8.80
CA TYR A 9 -6.47 1.97 8.56
C TYR A 9 -7.13 0.99 7.60
N SER A 10 -8.43 0.78 7.80
CA SER A 10 -9.30 -0.02 6.95
C SER A 10 -9.28 0.48 5.50
N PHE A 11 -9.38 -0.46 4.55
CA PHE A 11 -9.49 -0.15 3.12
C PHE A 11 -10.93 0.03 2.66
N ASP A 12 -11.90 -0.38 3.48
CA ASP A 12 -13.32 -0.12 3.24
C ASP A 12 -13.65 1.39 3.35
N GLU A 13 -12.88 2.11 4.17
CA GLU A 13 -13.09 3.53 4.46
C GLU A 13 -12.21 4.46 3.61
N PRO A 14 -12.71 5.62 3.15
CA PRO A 14 -11.90 6.61 2.46
C PRO A 14 -10.97 7.38 3.42
N GLY A 15 -9.75 7.66 2.96
CA GLY A 15 -8.78 8.41 3.76
C GLY A 15 -7.42 8.51 3.08
N GLY A 16 -6.68 9.56 3.46
CA GLY A 16 -5.44 9.92 2.77
C GLY A 16 -4.31 8.91 2.95
N VAL A 17 -4.24 8.23 4.10
CA VAL A 17 -3.12 7.33 4.41
C VAL A 17 -3.23 6.03 3.63
N GLN A 18 -4.41 5.40 3.61
CA GLN A 18 -4.66 4.20 2.82
C GLN A 18 -4.48 4.47 1.32
N ALA A 19 -5.00 5.61 0.81
CA ALA A 19 -4.80 6.02 -0.58
C ALA A 19 -3.31 6.19 -0.91
N HIS A 20 -2.57 6.92 -0.06
CA HIS A 20 -1.14 7.16 -0.26
C HIS A 20 -0.31 5.87 -0.25
N ILE A 21 -0.61 4.92 0.64
CA ILE A 21 0.07 3.62 0.69
C ILE A 21 -0.16 2.84 -0.60
N LEU A 22 -1.40 2.83 -1.11
CA LEU A 22 -1.73 2.13 -2.35
C LEU A 22 -1.05 2.77 -3.57
N ASP A 23 -1.03 4.11 -3.64
CA ASP A 23 -0.36 4.85 -4.71
C ASP A 23 1.15 4.59 -4.71
N LEU A 24 1.80 4.69 -3.55
CA LEU A 24 3.22 4.43 -3.41
C LEU A 24 3.56 2.97 -3.76
N ALA A 25 2.72 2.02 -3.33
CA ALA A 25 2.89 0.62 -3.71
C ALA A 25 2.74 0.43 -5.23
N GLY A 26 1.88 1.19 -5.90
CA GLY A 26 1.76 1.23 -7.37
C GLY A 26 3.04 1.69 -8.05
N VAL A 27 3.60 2.83 -7.61
CA VAL A 27 4.87 3.37 -8.14
C VAL A 27 6.01 2.36 -8.00
N LEU A 28 6.21 1.81 -6.81
CA LEU A 28 7.29 0.86 -6.55
C LEU A 28 7.14 -0.44 -7.34
N ARG A 29 5.91 -0.90 -7.58
CA ARG A 29 5.67 -2.04 -8.49
C ARG A 29 6.04 -1.68 -9.93
N GLY A 30 5.72 -0.47 -10.39
CA GLY A 30 6.13 0.05 -11.70
C GLY A 30 7.66 0.07 -11.87
N ASP A 31 8.39 0.36 -10.79
CA ASP A 31 9.86 0.34 -10.75
C ASP A 31 10.47 -1.07 -10.63
N GLY A 32 9.65 -2.14 -10.66
CA GLY A 32 10.11 -3.53 -10.63
C GLY A 32 10.30 -4.13 -9.23
N HIS A 33 9.71 -3.53 -8.19
CA HIS A 33 9.69 -4.10 -6.85
C HIS A 33 8.47 -5.01 -6.61
N ASP A 34 8.67 -6.10 -5.87
CA ASP A 34 7.58 -6.96 -5.37
C ASP A 34 7.05 -6.36 -4.06
N VAL A 35 5.89 -5.71 -4.14
CA VAL A 35 5.29 -4.98 -3.00
C VAL A 35 4.00 -5.65 -2.56
N ARG A 36 3.91 -5.96 -1.26
CA ARG A 36 2.68 -6.43 -0.61
C ARG A 36 2.26 -5.45 0.48
N VAL A 37 0.97 -5.13 0.49
CA VAL A 37 0.35 -4.24 1.49
C VAL A 37 -0.57 -5.09 2.36
N LEU A 38 -0.43 -4.94 3.68
CA LEU A 38 -1.32 -5.51 4.68
C LEU A 38 -2.05 -4.38 5.40
N GLY A 39 -3.36 -4.50 5.55
CA GLY A 39 -4.17 -3.59 6.34
C GLY A 39 -5.42 -4.31 6.84
N PRO A 40 -6.15 -3.71 7.80
CA PRO A 40 -7.48 -4.15 8.17
C PRO A 40 -8.42 -4.15 6.95
N ALA A 41 -9.47 -5.00 7.02
CA ALA A 41 -10.65 -4.82 6.17
C ALA A 41 -11.27 -3.47 6.54
#